data_AF-A0A2V7ZBD8-F1
#
_entry.id   AF-A0A2V7ZBD8-F1
#
_cell.length_a   1.000
_cell.length_b   1.000
_cell.length_c   1.000
_cell.angle_alpha   90.00
_cell.angle_beta   90.00
_cell.angle_gamma   90.00
#
_symmetry.space_group_name_H-M   'P 1'
#
loop_
_entity.id
_entity.type
_entity.pdbx_description
1 polymer ?
#
loop_
_entity_poly.entity_id
_entity_poly.type
_entity_poly.pdbx_seq_one_letter_code
_entity_poly.pdbx_strand_id
1 'polypeptide(L)'
;MKAPKHDPGSRYVLRFDRGRYTLAEREKKASILTTSTEDLQLTVPIRISAILIGLLFTAFGLGLMALVVFGMRSARSFEWAGMLPLIPIALLGGVYGVDLLGRGITGRQWSRRLWQAAERRLHEAFRSWHGLAVLGAYLCLLVLAGLPREGWRSLAVLMLPLGMLAQVVCHEVGHLFASGAVGYRPLWLSAGPLLLQVDGPRPRVALSRSWVMLFGGMAVYVPVRRTREKDLWVVAAGPLTNLLTAALALDVLGWPASESGFWNTFLRTFIGFGIAIGLINLIPFPRAANGSALDGRELLDLLRRREPISQRGS
;
A
#
# COMPACT_ATOMS: atom_id res chain seq x y z
N MET A 1 8.58 32.73 25.80
CA MET A 1 7.17 32.32 25.60
C MET A 1 7.08 30.80 25.72
N LYS A 2 6.23 30.27 26.60
CA LYS A 2 5.95 28.83 26.67
C LYS A 2 5.00 28.47 25.51
N ALA A 3 5.35 27.45 24.72
CA ALA A 3 4.47 26.95 23.69
C ALA A 3 3.15 26.45 24.33
N PRO A 4 1.98 26.78 23.77
CA PRO A 4 0.70 26.35 24.31
C PRO A 4 0.62 24.82 24.30
N LYS A 5 0.10 24.24 25.39
CA LYS A 5 -0.17 22.80 25.48
C LYS A 5 -1.15 22.40 24.38
N HIS A 6 -0.77 21.40 23.59
CA HIS A 6 -1.57 20.90 22.48
C HIS A 6 -2.81 20.17 23.02
N ASP A 7 -3.99 20.77 22.85
CA ASP A 7 -5.27 20.08 23.07
C ASP A 7 -5.54 19.16 21.86
N PRO A 8 -5.58 17.83 22.02
CA PRO A 8 -5.81 16.91 20.91
C PRO A 8 -7.20 17.03 20.27
N GLY A 9 -8.13 17.77 20.90
CA GLY A 9 -9.51 17.99 20.43
C GLY A 9 -9.74 19.27 19.64
N SER A 10 -8.77 20.19 19.51
CA SER A 10 -9.02 21.46 18.84
C SER A 10 -9.20 21.28 17.33
N ARG A 11 -10.29 21.85 16.79
CA ARG A 11 -10.63 21.88 15.36
C ARG A 11 -9.63 22.70 14.52
N TYR A 12 -8.70 23.39 15.17
CA TYR A 12 -7.70 24.25 14.55
C TYR A 12 -6.30 23.84 14.96
N VAL A 13 -5.34 24.00 14.06
CA VAL A 13 -3.91 23.85 14.28
C VAL A 13 -3.23 25.19 14.03
N LEU A 14 -2.29 25.56 14.90
CA LEU A 14 -1.44 26.72 14.67
C LEU A 14 -0.48 26.41 13.53
N ARG A 15 -0.64 27.07 12.39
CA ARG A 15 0.25 26.99 11.24
C ARG A 15 1.14 28.24 11.26
N PHE A 16 2.45 28.05 11.12
CA PHE A 16 3.39 29.17 11.00
C PHE A 16 3.66 29.42 9.52
N ASP A 17 3.21 30.56 9.01
CA ASP A 17 3.42 30.96 7.62
C ASP A 17 3.86 32.42 7.57
N ARG A 18 4.92 32.71 6.80
CA ARG A 18 5.52 34.05 6.63
C ARG A 18 5.73 34.84 7.93
N GLY A 19 6.21 34.20 8.99
CA GLY A 19 6.51 34.88 10.26
C GLY A 19 5.28 35.14 11.15
N ARG A 20 4.09 34.65 10.77
CA ARG A 20 2.86 34.76 11.58
C ARG A 20 2.27 33.39 11.87
N TYR A 21 1.76 33.22 13.09
CA TYR A 21 0.95 32.06 13.44
C TYR A 21 -0.50 32.32 13.05
N THR A 22 -1.06 31.49 12.18
CA THR A 22 -2.48 31.50 11.83
C THR A 22 -3.14 30.25 12.39
N LEU A 23 -4.35 30.41 12.94
CA LEU A 23 -5.22 29.28 13.29
C LEU A 23 -5.82 28.76 11.98
N ALA A 24 -5.23 27.69 11.45
CA ALA A 24 -5.80 26.98 10.30
C ALA A 24 -6.80 25.94 10.82
N GLU A 25 -7.97 25.83 10.21
CA GLU A 25 -8.85 24.68 10.49
C GLU A 25 -8.06 23.42 10.17
N ARG A 26 -8.01 22.48 11.13
CA ARG A 26 -7.35 21.20 10.96
C ARG A 26 -7.98 20.56 9.75
N GLU A 27 -7.23 20.43 8.66
CA GLU A 27 -7.70 19.72 7.48
C GLU A 27 -8.30 18.40 7.95
N LYS A 28 -9.60 18.23 7.72
CA LYS A 28 -10.28 16.97 8.04
C LYS A 28 -9.44 15.89 7.39
N LYS A 29 -8.84 15.01 8.19
CA LYS A 29 -8.02 13.89 7.70
C LYS A 29 -8.78 13.26 6.55
N ALA A 30 -8.29 13.49 5.35
CA ALA A 30 -8.98 13.03 4.17
C ALA A 30 -8.78 11.52 4.07
N SER A 31 -9.81 10.85 3.57
CA SER A 31 -9.92 9.40 3.68
C SER A 31 -8.99 8.71 2.69
N ILE A 32 -8.24 7.71 3.16
CA ILE A 32 -7.33 6.89 2.35
C ILE A 32 -8.13 5.99 1.39
N LEU A 33 -9.35 5.63 1.78
CA LEU A 33 -10.25 4.74 1.02
C LEU A 33 -11.13 5.48 -0.01
N THR A 34 -11.07 6.81 -0.07
CA THR A 34 -11.84 7.62 -1.03
C THR A 34 -10.89 8.28 -1.99
N THR A 35 -11.29 8.56 -3.24
CA THR A 35 -10.40 9.32 -4.14
C THR A 35 -10.43 10.83 -3.85
N SER A 36 -9.44 11.58 -4.32
CA SER A 36 -9.39 13.03 -4.19
C SER A 36 -10.49 13.69 -5.02
N THR A 37 -10.99 14.82 -4.53
CA THR A 37 -11.96 15.65 -5.24
C THR A 37 -11.31 16.50 -6.33
N GLU A 38 -9.99 16.60 -6.39
CA GLU A 38 -9.30 17.32 -7.47
C GLU A 38 -9.41 16.58 -8.82
N ASP A 39 -9.68 15.29 -8.77
CA ASP A 39 -10.03 14.49 -9.94
C ASP A 39 -11.53 14.62 -10.34
N LEU A 40 -12.34 15.53 -9.75
CA LEU A 40 -13.78 15.67 -10.05
C LEU A 40 -14.14 16.08 -11.48
N GLN A 41 -13.17 16.48 -12.29
CA GLN A 41 -13.29 16.46 -13.74
C GLN A 41 -12.51 15.27 -14.29
N LEU A 42 -12.98 14.06 -13.96
CA LEU A 42 -12.47 12.85 -14.59
C LEU A 42 -12.67 13.03 -16.09
N THR A 43 -11.59 13.28 -16.83
CA THR A 43 -11.66 13.36 -18.28
C THR A 43 -12.26 12.06 -18.80
N VAL A 44 -12.94 12.10 -19.96
CA VAL A 44 -13.56 10.91 -20.56
C VAL A 44 -12.63 9.67 -20.52
N PRO A 45 -11.33 9.78 -20.83
CA PRO A 45 -10.40 8.67 -20.70
C PRO A 45 -10.31 8.08 -19.28
N ILE A 46 -10.24 8.92 -18.24
CA ILE A 46 -10.14 8.44 -16.86
C ILE A 46 -11.44 7.77 -16.41
N ARG A 47 -12.60 8.27 -16.87
CA ARG A 47 -13.90 7.62 -16.61
C ARG A 47 -13.96 6.23 -17.25
N ILE A 48 -13.53 6.11 -18.50
CA ILE A 48 -13.45 4.81 -19.20
C ILE A 48 -12.51 3.88 -18.45
N SER A 49 -11.32 4.34 -18.07
CA SER A 49 -10.38 3.54 -17.28
C SER A 49 -11.00 3.10 -15.95
N ALA A 50 -11.68 3.99 -15.22
CA ALA A 50 -12.35 3.65 -13.97
C ALA A 50 -13.44 2.59 -14.14
N ILE A 51 -14.19 2.62 -15.25
CA ILE A 51 -15.17 1.58 -15.59
C ILE A 51 -14.46 0.26 -15.87
N LEU A 52 -13.47 0.25 -16.75
CA LEU A 52 -12.77 -0.99 -17.13
C LEU A 52 -12.06 -1.64 -15.93
N ILE A 53 -11.35 -0.84 -15.14
CA ILE A 53 -10.68 -1.27 -13.91
C ILE A 53 -11.72 -1.71 -12.88
N GLY A 54 -12.81 -0.97 -12.73
CA GLY A 54 -13.89 -1.34 -11.80
C GLY A 54 -14.55 -2.67 -12.16
N LEU A 55 -14.79 -2.94 -13.45
CA LEU A 55 -15.25 -4.25 -13.94
C LEU A 55 -14.24 -5.34 -13.59
N LEU A 56 -12.96 -5.10 -13.85
CA LEU A 56 -11.89 -6.05 -13.57
C LEU A 56 -11.83 -6.40 -12.07
N PHE A 57 -11.83 -5.40 -11.18
CA PHE A 57 -11.80 -5.61 -9.73
C PHE A 57 -13.08 -6.28 -9.20
N THR A 58 -14.23 -5.95 -9.78
CA THR A 58 -15.50 -6.60 -9.43
C THR A 58 -15.49 -8.07 -9.82
N ALA A 59 -15.09 -8.38 -11.05
CA ALA A 59 -14.96 -9.75 -11.54
C ALA A 59 -13.91 -10.53 -10.75
N PHE A 60 -12.77 -9.91 -10.42
CA PHE A 60 -11.75 -10.50 -9.56
C PHE A 60 -12.29 -10.82 -8.16
N GLY A 61 -12.98 -9.88 -7.51
CA GLY A 61 -13.57 -10.10 -6.18
C GLY A 61 -14.62 -11.23 -6.20
N LEU A 62 -15.52 -11.24 -7.18
CA LEU A 62 -16.53 -12.29 -7.33
C LEU A 62 -15.90 -13.66 -7.65
N GLY A 63 -14.92 -13.69 -8.56
CA GLY A 63 -14.19 -14.90 -8.94
C GLY A 63 -13.40 -15.48 -7.77
N LEU A 64 -12.72 -14.63 -6.99
CA LEU A 64 -12.01 -15.04 -5.78
C LEU A 64 -12.98 -15.58 -4.74
N MET A 65 -14.14 -14.94 -4.55
CA MET A 65 -15.18 -15.45 -3.65
C MET A 65 -15.73 -16.80 -4.10
N ALA A 66 -15.99 -16.98 -5.40
CA ALA A 66 -16.44 -18.25 -5.96
C ALA A 66 -15.38 -19.34 -5.76
N LEU A 67 -14.09 -19.01 -5.94
CA LEU A 67 -12.98 -19.91 -5.69
C LEU A 67 -12.92 -20.33 -4.21
N VAL A 68 -13.09 -19.37 -3.28
CA VAL A 68 -13.17 -19.67 -1.84
C VAL A 68 -14.33 -20.61 -1.57
N VAL A 69 -15.55 -20.30 -2.02
CA VAL A 69 -16.74 -21.14 -1.79
C VAL A 69 -16.57 -22.54 -2.39
N PHE A 70 -16.03 -22.62 -3.61
CA PHE A 70 -15.77 -23.90 -4.27
C PHE A 70 -14.72 -24.71 -3.50
N GLY A 71 -13.62 -24.08 -3.09
CA GLY A 71 -12.58 -24.69 -2.28
C GLY A 71 -13.09 -25.15 -0.92
N MET A 72 -13.92 -24.36 -0.24
CA MET A 72 -14.59 -24.74 1.01
C MET A 72 -15.49 -25.97 0.84
N ARG A 73 -16.17 -26.11 -0.30
CA ARG A 73 -17.05 -27.25 -0.59
C ARG A 73 -16.31 -28.51 -1.02
N SER A 74 -15.16 -28.36 -1.68
CA SER A 74 -14.38 -29.46 -2.26
C SER A 74 -13.29 -29.98 -1.33
N ALA A 75 -12.83 -29.15 -0.38
CA ALA A 75 -11.83 -29.53 0.60
C ALA A 75 -12.35 -30.65 1.51
N ARG A 76 -11.63 -31.77 1.55
CA ARG A 76 -11.95 -32.91 2.43
C ARG A 76 -11.56 -32.68 3.91
N SER A 77 -11.09 -31.48 4.28
CA SER A 77 -10.46 -31.18 5.59
C SER A 77 -10.22 -29.67 5.83
N PHE A 78 -9.36 -29.29 6.79
CA PHE A 78 -8.98 -27.91 7.18
C PHE A 78 -8.35 -27.01 6.09
N GLU A 79 -8.19 -27.47 4.85
CA GLU A 79 -7.63 -26.68 3.72
C GLU A 79 -8.42 -25.40 3.43
N TRP A 80 -9.72 -25.42 3.71
CA TRP A 80 -10.57 -24.23 3.61
C TRP A 80 -10.11 -23.09 4.52
N ALA A 81 -9.42 -23.40 5.62
CA ALA A 81 -8.95 -22.38 6.55
C ALA A 81 -7.94 -21.45 5.86
N GLY A 82 -7.14 -21.97 4.93
CA GLY A 82 -6.20 -21.17 4.12
C GLY A 82 -6.86 -20.26 3.10
N MET A 83 -8.18 -20.38 2.91
CA MET A 83 -8.94 -19.51 2.04
C MET A 83 -9.61 -18.36 2.80
N LEU A 84 -9.64 -18.40 4.14
CA LEU A 84 -10.33 -17.41 4.96
C LEU A 84 -9.86 -15.97 4.73
N PRO A 85 -8.54 -15.65 4.60
CA PRO A 85 -8.13 -14.27 4.35
C PRO A 85 -8.45 -13.80 2.93
N LEU A 86 -8.73 -14.72 2.00
CA LEU A 86 -9.17 -14.35 0.66
C LEU A 86 -10.58 -13.77 0.70
N ILE A 87 -11.40 -14.07 1.73
CA ILE A 87 -12.76 -13.51 1.88
C ILE A 87 -12.73 -11.99 2.02
N PRO A 88 -12.04 -11.38 3.02
CA PRO A 88 -11.99 -9.92 3.12
C PRO A 88 -11.32 -9.28 1.91
N ILE A 89 -10.31 -9.93 1.30
CA ILE A 89 -9.67 -9.43 0.06
C ILE A 89 -10.67 -9.42 -1.10
N ALA A 90 -11.42 -10.50 -1.30
CA ALA A 90 -12.45 -10.63 -2.31
C ALA A 90 -13.57 -9.60 -2.13
N LEU A 91 -14.04 -9.42 -0.89
CA LEU A 91 -15.06 -8.44 -0.54
C LEU A 91 -14.57 -7.01 -0.77
N LEU A 92 -13.38 -6.67 -0.26
CA LEU A 92 -12.81 -5.33 -0.43
C LEU A 92 -12.54 -5.03 -1.91
N GLY A 93 -11.94 -5.96 -2.64
CA GLY A 93 -11.70 -5.83 -4.09
C GLY A 93 -12.98 -5.68 -4.88
N GLY A 94 -14.00 -6.49 -4.58
CA GLY A 94 -15.31 -6.42 -5.22
C GLY A 94 -16.05 -5.11 -4.94
N VAL A 95 -16.14 -4.71 -3.68
CA VAL A 95 -16.79 -3.45 -3.26
C VAL A 95 -16.04 -2.23 -3.84
N TYR A 96 -14.71 -2.26 -3.85
CA TYR A 96 -13.90 -1.23 -4.47
C TYR A 96 -14.11 -1.17 -6.00
N GLY A 97 -14.22 -2.32 -6.67
CA GLY A 97 -14.55 -2.40 -8.09
C GLY A 97 -15.91 -1.78 -8.42
N VAL A 98 -16.95 -2.13 -7.65
CA VAL A 98 -18.31 -1.56 -7.80
C VAL A 98 -18.29 -0.04 -7.58
N ASP A 99 -17.51 0.43 -6.61
CA ASP A 99 -17.36 1.86 -6.38
C ASP A 99 -16.67 2.58 -7.55
N LEU A 100 -15.56 2.05 -8.07
CA LEU A 100 -14.89 2.57 -9.25
C LEU A 100 -15.82 2.62 -10.47
N LEU A 101 -16.63 1.57 -10.68
CA LEU A 101 -17.66 1.54 -11.71
C LEU A 101 -18.64 2.70 -11.56
N GLY A 102 -19.24 2.84 -10.37
CA GLY A 102 -20.18 3.91 -10.09
C GLY A 102 -19.56 5.29 -10.28
N ARG A 103 -18.29 5.48 -9.93
CA ARG A 103 -17.54 6.74 -10.17
C ARG A 103 -17.33 7.01 -11.66
N GLY A 104 -16.93 5.99 -12.43
CA GLY A 104 -16.77 6.13 -13.87
C GLY A 104 -18.08 6.48 -14.60
N ILE A 105 -19.18 5.82 -14.21
CA ILE A 105 -20.52 6.06 -14.77
C ILE A 105 -21.03 7.45 -14.39
N THR A 106 -21.06 7.79 -13.09
CA THR A 106 -21.67 9.04 -12.61
C THR A 106 -20.76 10.26 -12.78
N GLY A 107 -19.45 10.05 -12.95
CA GLY A 107 -18.46 11.11 -12.87
C GLY A 107 -18.33 11.74 -11.46
N ARG A 108 -18.93 11.14 -10.43
CA ARG A 108 -19.00 11.67 -9.06
C ARG A 108 -18.67 10.61 -8.01
N GLN A 109 -18.22 11.06 -6.85
CA GLN A 109 -17.93 10.18 -5.70
C GLN A 109 -19.20 9.90 -4.88
N TRP A 110 -20.02 8.96 -5.33
CA TRP A 110 -21.31 8.63 -4.70
C TRP A 110 -21.17 7.89 -3.35
N SER A 111 -20.13 7.07 -3.19
CA SER A 111 -19.89 6.22 -2.00
C SER A 111 -19.06 6.89 -0.89
N ARG A 112 -18.66 8.16 -1.05
CA ARG A 112 -17.66 8.82 -0.20
C ARG A 112 -17.99 8.74 1.30
N ARG A 113 -19.26 8.95 1.66
CA ARG A 113 -19.72 8.92 3.06
C ARG A 113 -19.58 7.54 3.68
N LEU A 114 -19.83 6.49 2.91
CA LEU A 114 -19.72 5.09 3.34
C LEU A 114 -18.26 4.76 3.66
N TRP A 115 -17.34 5.04 2.74
CA TRP A 115 -15.91 4.79 2.93
C TRP A 115 -15.32 5.58 4.09
N GLN A 116 -15.69 6.85 4.24
CA GLN A 116 -15.27 7.66 5.40
C GLN A 116 -15.80 7.11 6.73
N ALA A 117 -17.03 6.59 6.76
CA ALA A 117 -17.57 5.95 7.95
C ALA A 117 -16.87 4.62 8.26
N ALA A 118 -16.59 3.81 7.24
CA ALA A 118 -15.85 2.56 7.37
C ALA A 118 -14.42 2.80 7.87
N GLU A 119 -13.70 3.76 7.26
CA GLU A 119 -12.34 4.11 7.67
C GLU A 119 -12.28 4.62 9.11
N ARG A 120 -13.21 5.51 9.51
CA ARG A 120 -13.28 5.99 10.91
C ARG A 120 -13.47 4.82 11.87
N ARG A 121 -14.42 3.93 11.60
CA ARG A 121 -14.64 2.74 12.43
C ARG A 121 -13.41 1.83 12.48
N LEU A 122 -12.76 1.60 11.35
CA LEU A 122 -11.52 0.81 11.30
C LEU A 122 -10.40 1.47 12.09
N HIS A 123 -10.26 2.79 12.02
CA HIS A 123 -9.22 3.51 12.75
C HIS A 123 -9.47 3.53 14.27
N GLU A 124 -10.74 3.57 14.69
CA GLU A 124 -11.14 3.49 16.10
C GLU A 124 -11.00 2.07 16.66
N ALA A 125 -11.44 1.06 15.89
CA ALA A 125 -11.48 -0.33 16.33
C ALA A 125 -10.16 -1.07 16.14
N PHE A 126 -9.33 -0.67 15.16
CA PHE A 126 -8.21 -1.47 14.70
C PHE A 126 -6.88 -0.72 14.82
N ARG A 127 -6.02 -1.24 15.70
CA ARG A 127 -4.60 -0.86 15.79
C ARG A 127 -3.74 -1.82 14.99
N SER A 128 -2.56 -1.39 14.53
CA SER A 128 -1.63 -2.21 13.74
C SER A 128 -1.30 -3.57 14.38
N TRP A 129 -1.17 -3.64 15.70
CA TRP A 129 -0.90 -4.91 16.39
C TRP A 129 -2.04 -5.93 16.29
N HIS A 130 -3.31 -5.50 16.15
CA HIS A 130 -4.42 -6.43 15.94
C HIS A 130 -4.27 -7.14 14.59
N GLY A 131 -3.83 -6.41 13.57
CA GLY A 131 -3.56 -7.00 12.26
C GLY A 131 -2.40 -7.98 12.28
N LEU A 132 -1.34 -7.67 13.02
CA LEU A 132 -0.24 -8.61 13.26
C LEU A 132 -0.71 -9.85 14.03
N ALA A 133 -1.57 -9.68 15.04
CA ALA A 133 -2.13 -10.79 15.80
C ALA A 133 -3.02 -11.68 14.93
N VAL A 134 -3.90 -11.09 14.10
CA VAL A 134 -4.76 -11.82 13.16
C VAL A 134 -3.92 -12.56 12.12
N LEU A 135 -2.91 -11.90 11.54
CA LEU A 135 -1.98 -12.51 10.58
C LEU A 135 -1.20 -13.66 11.24
N GLY A 136 -0.66 -13.45 12.44
CA GLY A 136 0.07 -14.48 13.19
C GLY A 136 -0.80 -15.69 13.55
N ALA A 137 -2.02 -15.45 14.03
CA ALA A 137 -2.98 -16.51 14.33
C ALA A 137 -3.36 -17.30 13.07
N TYR A 138 -3.56 -16.60 11.95
CA TYR A 138 -3.85 -17.23 10.67
C TYR A 138 -2.68 -18.09 10.16
N LEU A 139 -1.46 -17.58 10.21
CA LEU A 139 -0.26 -18.34 9.82
C LEU A 139 -0.06 -19.55 10.73
N CYS A 140 -0.28 -19.41 12.03
CA CYS A 140 -0.25 -20.52 12.98
C CYS A 140 -1.28 -21.60 12.61
N LEU A 141 -2.51 -21.20 12.28
CA LEU A 141 -3.56 -22.11 11.83
C LEU A 141 -3.14 -22.88 10.56
N LEU A 142 -2.54 -22.20 9.58
CA LEU A 142 -2.03 -22.83 8.36
C LEU A 142 -0.94 -23.87 8.66
N VAL A 143 0.03 -23.50 9.51
CA VAL A 143 1.11 -24.41 9.93
C VAL A 143 0.52 -25.64 10.61
N LEU A 144 -0.36 -25.44 11.60
CA LEU A 144 -1.00 -26.54 12.33
C LEU A 144 -1.84 -27.45 11.43
N ALA A 145 -2.54 -26.88 10.45
CA ALA A 145 -3.30 -27.63 9.46
C ALA A 145 -2.42 -28.45 8.50
N GLY A 146 -1.23 -27.92 8.13
CA GLY A 146 -0.28 -28.59 7.26
C GLY A 146 0.60 -29.64 7.97
N LEU A 147 0.80 -29.50 9.28
CA LEU A 147 1.71 -30.34 10.07
C LEU A 147 1.46 -31.87 9.92
N PRO A 148 0.21 -32.38 9.91
CA PRO A 148 -0.04 -33.82 9.77
C PRO A 148 0.36 -34.41 8.41
N ARG A 149 0.47 -33.57 7.36
CA ARG A 149 0.71 -34.00 5.98
C ARG A 149 2.13 -33.69 5.52
N GLU A 150 2.61 -32.51 5.85
CA GLU A 150 3.87 -31.97 5.35
C GLU A 150 4.95 -31.93 6.44
N GLY A 151 4.59 -32.24 7.70
CA GLY A 151 5.48 -32.12 8.83
C GLY A 151 6.03 -30.70 8.96
N TRP A 152 7.32 -30.58 9.27
CA TRP A 152 8.01 -29.29 9.40
C TRP A 152 8.05 -28.45 8.12
N ARG A 153 7.81 -29.04 6.94
CA ARG A 153 7.75 -28.30 5.67
C ARG A 153 6.58 -27.31 5.62
N SER A 154 5.53 -27.55 6.40
CA SER A 154 4.38 -26.62 6.55
C SER A 154 4.80 -25.23 7.05
N LEU A 155 5.91 -25.12 7.80
CA LEU A 155 6.47 -23.84 8.23
C LEU A 155 6.93 -22.95 7.06
N ALA A 156 7.11 -23.50 5.85
CA ALA A 156 7.45 -22.72 4.66
C ALA A 156 6.39 -21.66 4.34
N VAL A 157 5.15 -21.82 4.82
CA VAL A 157 4.09 -20.81 4.67
C VAL A 157 4.43 -19.47 5.34
N LEU A 158 5.28 -19.50 6.38
CA LEU A 158 5.78 -18.29 7.05
C LEU A 158 6.69 -17.45 6.13
N MET A 159 7.22 -18.05 5.07
CA MET A 159 8.05 -17.34 4.09
C MET A 159 7.22 -16.47 3.14
N LEU A 160 5.91 -16.72 3.00
CA LEU A 160 5.02 -15.90 2.18
C LEU A 160 4.98 -14.43 2.65
N PRO A 161 4.59 -14.11 3.89
CA PRO A 161 4.57 -12.72 4.37
C PRO A 161 5.96 -12.10 4.42
N LEU A 162 7.02 -12.90 4.64
CA LEU A 162 8.40 -12.40 4.62
C LEU A 162 8.85 -11.99 3.22
N GLY A 163 8.55 -12.80 2.20
CA GLY A 163 8.84 -12.47 0.80
C GLY A 163 8.09 -11.21 0.35
N MET A 164 6.81 -11.07 0.73
CA MET A 164 6.02 -9.87 0.47
C MET A 164 6.60 -8.64 1.19
N LEU A 165 6.89 -8.74 2.49
CA LEU A 165 7.46 -7.65 3.27
C LEU A 165 8.81 -7.22 2.71
N ALA A 166 9.68 -8.16 2.35
CA ALA A 166 10.98 -7.87 1.75
C ALA A 166 10.84 -7.07 0.45
N GLN A 167 9.86 -7.40 -0.40
CA GLN A 167 9.59 -6.63 -1.62
C GLN A 167 9.04 -5.22 -1.35
N VAL A 168 8.18 -5.05 -0.34
CA VAL A 168 7.74 -3.70 0.08
C VAL A 168 8.93 -2.89 0.61
N VAL A 169 9.81 -3.51 1.41
CA VAL A 169 11.03 -2.86 1.88
C VAL A 169 11.91 -2.45 0.70
N CYS A 170 12.17 -3.34 -0.26
CA CYS A 170 12.94 -3.03 -1.47
C CYS A 170 12.34 -1.86 -2.24
N HIS A 171 11.01 -1.81 -2.41
CA HIS A 171 10.30 -0.72 -3.07
C HIS A 171 10.60 0.64 -2.42
N GLU A 172 10.35 0.75 -1.11
CA GLU A 172 10.50 2.00 -0.38
C GLU A 172 11.96 2.43 -0.24
N VAL A 173 12.87 1.45 -0.09
CA VAL A 173 14.31 1.70 -0.12
C VAL A 173 14.74 2.24 -1.48
N GLY A 174 14.14 1.76 -2.58
CA GLY A 174 14.37 2.31 -3.92
C GLY A 174 14.08 3.81 -3.99
N HIS A 175 12.90 4.23 -3.55
CA HIS A 175 12.56 5.67 -3.47
C HIS A 175 13.55 6.44 -2.59
N LEU A 176 13.85 5.92 -1.40
CA LEU A 176 14.70 6.62 -0.45
C LEU A 176 16.14 6.75 -0.96
N PHE A 177 16.69 5.68 -1.55
CA PHE A 177 18.01 5.66 -2.16
C PHE A 177 18.10 6.66 -3.32
N ALA A 178 17.14 6.63 -4.25
CA ALA A 178 17.08 7.59 -5.34
C ALA A 178 16.95 9.02 -4.84
N SER A 179 16.18 9.26 -3.77
CA SER A 179 16.04 10.59 -3.16
C SER A 179 17.39 11.12 -2.65
N GLY A 180 18.19 10.28 -1.99
CA GLY A 180 19.54 10.64 -1.58
C GLY A 180 20.46 10.89 -2.78
N ALA A 181 20.39 10.04 -3.81
CA ALA A 181 21.21 10.15 -5.01
C ALA A 181 20.94 11.45 -5.81
N VAL A 182 19.69 11.93 -5.85
CA VAL A 182 19.34 13.20 -6.49
C VAL A 182 19.57 14.44 -5.59
N GLY A 183 20.11 14.23 -4.40
CA GLY A 183 20.44 15.27 -3.44
C GLY A 183 19.27 15.77 -2.59
N TYR A 184 18.18 15.01 -2.49
CA TYR A 184 17.13 15.24 -1.50
C TYR A 184 17.58 14.74 -0.13
N ARG A 185 16.85 15.10 0.92
CA ARG A 185 17.13 14.64 2.29
C ARG A 185 16.13 13.56 2.70
N PRO A 186 16.50 12.27 2.65
CA PRO A 186 15.76 11.18 3.27
C PRO A 186 15.37 11.52 4.72
N LEU A 187 14.12 11.26 5.11
CA LEU A 187 13.68 11.43 6.49
C LEU A 187 13.37 10.10 7.17
N TRP A 188 12.47 9.32 6.59
CA TRP A 188 12.07 8.03 7.12
C TRP A 188 11.40 7.19 6.04
N LEU A 189 11.35 5.88 6.26
CA LEU A 189 10.57 4.95 5.45
C LEU A 189 9.73 4.06 6.37
N SER A 190 8.52 3.72 5.95
CA SER A 190 7.68 2.70 6.57
C SER A 190 7.50 1.56 5.57
N ALA A 191 7.60 0.32 6.02
CA ALA A 191 7.31 -0.87 5.21
C ALA A 191 6.61 -1.89 6.10
N GLY A 192 5.32 -2.12 5.86
CA GLY A 192 4.52 -2.92 6.77
C GLY A 192 4.42 -2.25 8.17
N PRO A 193 4.54 -3.03 9.24
CA PRO A 193 4.55 -2.49 10.60
C PRO A 193 5.87 -1.80 10.98
N LEU A 194 6.92 -1.88 10.14
CA LEU A 194 8.25 -1.35 10.47
C LEU A 194 8.38 0.09 9.98
N LEU A 195 8.88 0.97 10.85
CA LEU A 195 9.25 2.35 10.55
C LEU A 195 10.74 2.52 10.80
N LEU A 196 11.49 3.00 9.80
CA LEU A 196 12.90 3.34 9.92
C LEU A 196 13.07 4.85 9.72
N GLN A 197 13.49 5.55 10.76
CA GLN A 197 13.86 6.97 10.71
C GLN A 197 15.34 7.10 10.39
N VAL A 198 15.68 7.94 9.41
CA VAL A 198 17.06 8.15 8.91
C VAL A 198 17.50 9.61 8.98
N ASP A 199 16.70 10.51 9.56
CA ASP A 199 16.93 11.96 9.65
C ASP A 199 17.91 12.39 10.75
N GLY A 200 18.57 11.44 11.42
CA GLY A 200 19.49 11.69 12.53
C GLY A 200 20.86 11.00 12.38
N PRO A 201 21.77 11.17 13.36
CA PRO A 201 23.11 10.59 13.31
C PRO A 201 23.11 9.05 13.38
N ARG A 202 22.00 8.44 13.81
CA ARG A 202 21.81 7.00 13.88
C ARG A 202 20.39 6.66 13.41
N PRO A 203 20.23 5.67 12.52
CA PRO A 203 18.91 5.19 12.14
C PRO A 203 18.14 4.64 13.35
N ARG A 204 16.83 4.89 13.41
CA ARG A 204 15.96 4.40 14.49
C ARG A 204 14.84 3.55 13.93
N VAL A 205 14.65 2.37 14.50
CA VAL A 205 13.54 1.47 14.14
C VAL A 205 12.41 1.62 15.15
N ALA A 206 11.19 1.75 14.66
CA ALA A 206 9.97 1.80 15.46
C ALA A 206 8.85 0.99 14.78
N LEU A 207 7.76 0.73 15.51
CA LEU A 207 6.57 0.12 14.93
C LEU A 207 5.55 1.20 14.52
N SER A 208 5.05 1.09 13.29
CA SER A 208 3.95 1.93 12.81
C SER A 208 2.67 1.62 13.58
N ARG A 209 1.97 2.68 14.00
CA ARG A 209 0.65 2.57 14.65
C ARG A 209 -0.50 2.52 13.65
N SER A 210 -0.23 2.81 12.37
CA SER A 210 -1.25 2.86 11.33
C SER A 210 -1.53 1.46 10.80
N TRP A 211 -2.79 1.01 10.88
CA TRP A 211 -3.19 -0.28 10.30
C TRP A 211 -3.05 -0.31 8.78
N VAL A 212 -3.17 0.85 8.12
CA VAL A 212 -3.00 0.96 6.66
C VAL A 212 -1.57 0.61 6.24
N MET A 213 -0.59 0.93 7.09
CA MET A 213 0.81 0.62 6.80
C MET A 213 1.10 -0.87 6.88
N LEU A 214 0.23 -1.70 7.48
CA LEU A 214 0.48 -3.14 7.63
C LEU A 214 0.72 -3.86 6.31
N PHE A 215 0.10 -3.38 5.22
CA PHE A 215 0.16 -3.98 3.88
C PHE A 215 0.75 -3.04 2.82
N GLY A 216 1.37 -1.93 3.24
CA GLY A 216 1.91 -0.92 2.33
C GLY A 216 3.25 -0.39 2.80
N GLY A 217 3.75 0.59 2.06
CA GLY A 217 4.95 1.32 2.42
C GLY A 217 4.77 2.82 2.20
N MET A 218 5.72 3.58 2.74
CA MET A 218 5.83 5.01 2.50
C MET A 218 7.26 5.47 2.76
N ALA A 219 7.92 6.01 1.74
CA ALA A 219 9.17 6.74 1.86
C ALA A 219 8.92 8.25 1.93
N VAL A 220 9.55 8.92 2.89
CA VAL A 220 9.44 10.37 3.09
C VAL A 220 10.81 11.01 3.01
N TYR A 221 10.88 12.09 2.23
CA TYR A 221 12.08 12.87 1.97
C TYR A 221 11.74 14.35 1.82
N VAL A 222 12.73 15.22 2.05
CA VAL A 222 12.63 16.67 1.81
C VAL A 222 13.35 17.01 0.51
N PRO A 223 12.66 17.55 -0.49
CA PRO A 223 13.30 18.02 -1.71
C PRO A 223 14.30 19.16 -1.43
N VAL A 224 15.47 19.10 -2.06
CA VAL A 224 16.48 20.18 -2.05
C VAL A 224 16.77 20.56 -3.49
N ARG A 225 16.56 21.84 -3.84
CA ARG A 225 16.66 22.33 -5.22
C ARG A 225 15.88 21.44 -6.18
N ARG A 226 14.57 21.38 -5.93
CA ARG A 226 13.63 20.48 -6.61
C ARG A 226 13.63 20.73 -8.11
N THR A 227 13.71 19.65 -8.89
CA THR A 227 13.50 19.68 -10.33
C THR A 227 12.64 18.49 -10.71
N ARG A 228 11.90 18.63 -11.81
CA ARG A 228 11.00 17.57 -12.30
C ARG A 228 11.76 16.27 -12.61
N GLU A 229 12.96 16.37 -13.17
CA GLU A 229 13.79 15.20 -13.49
C GLU A 229 14.14 14.41 -12.23
N LYS A 230 14.53 15.10 -11.16
CA LYS A 230 14.81 14.47 -9.87
C LYS A 230 13.58 13.77 -9.30
N ASP A 231 12.43 14.43 -9.31
CA ASP A 231 11.17 13.80 -8.86
C ASP A 231 10.82 12.57 -9.70
N LEU A 232 10.99 12.63 -11.03
CA LEU A 232 10.74 11.48 -11.91
C LEU A 232 11.61 10.28 -11.54
N TRP A 233 12.90 10.50 -11.29
CA TRP A 233 13.81 9.45 -10.85
C TRP A 233 13.41 8.87 -9.50
N VAL A 234 13.06 9.73 -8.53
CA VAL A 234 12.66 9.27 -7.20
C VAL A 234 11.39 8.44 -7.26
N VAL A 235 10.36 8.90 -7.99
CA VAL A 235 9.09 8.17 -8.11
C VAL A 235 9.26 6.88 -8.91
N ALA A 236 10.04 6.88 -9.99
CA ALA A 236 10.26 5.66 -10.78
C ALA A 236 11.09 4.59 -10.03
N ALA A 237 11.90 5.01 -9.06
CA ALA A 237 12.85 4.12 -8.37
C ALA A 237 12.17 2.97 -7.61
N GLY A 238 11.02 3.18 -6.99
CA GLY A 238 10.29 2.13 -6.28
C GLY A 238 9.92 0.97 -7.21
N PRO A 239 9.06 1.18 -8.22
CA PRO A 239 8.68 0.13 -9.16
C PRO A 239 9.87 -0.53 -9.87
N LEU A 240 10.87 0.26 -10.28
CA LEU A 240 12.08 -0.26 -10.92
C LEU A 240 12.88 -1.17 -9.98
N THR A 241 12.96 -0.85 -8.68
CA THR A 241 13.66 -1.68 -7.69
C THR A 241 12.98 -3.02 -7.50
N ASN A 242 11.64 -3.08 -7.46
CA ASN A 242 10.93 -4.36 -7.40
C ASN A 242 11.21 -5.22 -8.63
N LEU A 243 11.12 -4.65 -9.83
CA LEU A 243 11.36 -5.39 -11.06
C LEU A 243 12.82 -5.87 -11.16
N LEU A 244 13.78 -5.02 -10.82
CA LEU A 244 15.20 -5.37 -10.83
C LEU A 244 15.52 -6.46 -9.80
N THR A 245 15.05 -6.33 -8.55
CA THR A 245 15.29 -7.34 -7.51
C THR A 245 14.59 -8.66 -7.82
N ALA A 246 13.41 -8.64 -8.43
CA ALA A 246 12.76 -9.85 -8.92
C ALA A 246 13.55 -10.51 -10.06
N ALA A 247 14.09 -9.73 -11.01
CA ALA A 247 14.92 -10.24 -12.09
C ALA A 247 16.24 -10.86 -11.56
N LEU A 248 16.90 -10.22 -10.60
CA LEU A 248 18.09 -10.76 -9.95
C LEU A 248 17.76 -12.03 -9.16
N ALA A 249 16.62 -12.09 -8.48
CA ALA A 249 16.20 -13.29 -7.76
C ALA A 249 15.86 -14.46 -8.70
N LEU A 250 15.37 -14.19 -9.92
CA LEU A 250 15.16 -15.20 -10.96
C LEU A 250 16.47 -15.84 -11.42
N ASP A 251 17.52 -15.03 -11.60
CA ASP A 251 18.86 -15.49 -11.95
C ASP A 251 19.44 -16.40 -10.86
N VAL A 252 19.35 -15.97 -9.60
CA VAL A 252 19.79 -16.78 -8.43
C VAL A 252 19.04 -18.11 -8.31
N LEU A 253 17.75 -18.15 -8.67
CA LEU A 253 16.95 -19.38 -8.60
C LEU A 253 17.26 -20.40 -9.70
N GLY A 254 17.97 -20.01 -10.77
CA GLY A 254 18.21 -20.90 -11.92
C GLY A 254 16.92 -21.52 -12.46
N TRP A 255 15.93 -20.68 -12.77
CA TRP A 255 14.56 -21.12 -13.10
C TRP A 255 14.52 -22.23 -14.17
N PRO A 256 13.73 -23.31 -13.99
CA PRO A 256 12.71 -23.51 -12.94
C PRO A 256 13.23 -24.24 -11.70
N ALA A 257 13.18 -23.58 -10.54
CA ALA A 257 13.54 -24.16 -9.25
C ALA A 257 12.54 -25.24 -8.82
N SER A 258 12.91 -26.51 -8.99
CA SER A 258 12.01 -27.67 -8.91
C SER A 258 11.69 -28.14 -7.48
N GLU A 259 12.35 -27.64 -6.44
CA GLU A 259 12.22 -28.22 -5.08
C GLU A 259 11.36 -27.40 -4.12
N SER A 260 10.39 -28.02 -3.46
CA SER A 260 9.65 -27.38 -2.37
C SER A 260 10.54 -27.18 -1.14
N GLY A 261 10.51 -25.98 -0.55
CA GLY A 261 11.32 -25.64 0.62
C GLY A 261 11.19 -24.18 1.02
N PHE A 262 11.67 -23.85 2.22
CA PHE A 262 11.57 -22.49 2.78
C PHE A 262 12.10 -21.42 1.82
N TRP A 263 13.34 -21.59 1.34
CA TRP A 263 13.97 -20.64 0.44
C TRP A 263 13.25 -20.53 -0.91
N ASN A 264 12.78 -21.64 -1.48
CA ASN A 264 12.03 -21.59 -2.73
C ASN A 264 10.69 -20.88 -2.55
N THR A 265 9.97 -21.14 -1.45
CA THR A 265 8.72 -20.42 -1.14
C THR A 265 8.98 -18.93 -0.96
N PHE A 266 10.01 -18.54 -0.20
CA PHE A 266 10.42 -17.14 -0.06
C PHE A 266 10.70 -16.50 -1.43
N LEU A 267 11.59 -17.10 -2.23
CA LEU A 267 12.04 -16.50 -3.49
C LEU A 267 10.92 -16.45 -4.53
N ARG A 268 10.07 -17.48 -4.63
CA ARG A 268 8.88 -17.46 -5.49
C ARG A 268 7.92 -16.35 -5.10
N THR A 269 7.66 -16.17 -3.80
CA THR A 269 6.83 -15.06 -3.33
C THR A 269 7.50 -13.72 -3.58
N PHE A 270 8.79 -13.59 -3.30
CA PHE A 270 9.57 -12.38 -3.54
C PHE A 270 9.54 -11.97 -5.02
N ILE A 271 9.77 -12.90 -5.95
CA ILE A 271 9.70 -12.64 -7.40
C ILE A 271 8.28 -12.29 -7.82
N GLY A 272 7.32 -13.18 -7.52
CA GLY A 272 5.94 -13.02 -8.00
C GLY A 272 5.29 -11.74 -7.47
N PHE A 273 5.48 -11.47 -6.18
CA PHE A 273 4.98 -10.24 -5.56
C PHE A 273 5.74 -9.01 -6.06
N GLY A 274 7.06 -9.09 -6.26
CA GLY A 274 7.87 -8.00 -6.79
C GLY A 274 7.44 -7.58 -8.20
N ILE A 275 7.23 -8.55 -9.10
CA ILE A 275 6.69 -8.29 -10.44
C ILE A 275 5.30 -7.67 -10.33
N ALA A 276 4.41 -8.29 -9.54
CA ALA A 276 3.03 -7.82 -9.40
C ALA A 276 2.95 -6.38 -8.88
N ILE A 277 3.63 -6.07 -7.77
CA ILE A 277 3.59 -4.74 -7.17
C ILE A 277 4.32 -3.70 -8.01
N GLY A 278 5.44 -4.07 -8.66
CA GLY A 278 6.15 -3.20 -9.59
C GLY A 278 5.27 -2.78 -10.77
N LEU A 279 4.51 -3.71 -11.36
CA LEU A 279 3.59 -3.40 -12.44
C LEU A 279 2.33 -2.65 -11.97
N ILE A 280 1.73 -3.05 -10.85
CA ILE A 280 0.52 -2.40 -10.30
C ILE A 280 0.82 -0.96 -9.92
N ASN A 281 1.97 -0.68 -9.28
CA ASN A 281 2.33 0.68 -8.89
C ASN A 281 2.55 1.59 -10.09
N LEU A 282 2.86 1.07 -11.29
CA LEU A 282 2.96 1.86 -12.52
C LEU A 282 1.59 2.22 -13.12
N ILE A 283 0.49 1.65 -12.63
CA ILE A 283 -0.84 1.98 -13.13
C ILE A 283 -1.27 3.34 -12.56
N PRO A 284 -1.65 4.33 -13.38
CA PRO A 284 -1.96 5.68 -12.93
C PRO A 284 -3.38 5.79 -12.34
N PHE A 285 -3.63 5.10 -11.23
CA PHE A 285 -4.92 5.17 -10.55
C PHE A 285 -5.22 6.57 -10.01
N PRO A 286 -6.52 6.95 -9.90
CA PRO A 286 -6.90 8.22 -9.29
C PRO A 286 -6.35 8.35 -7.86
N ARG A 287 -6.01 9.58 -7.45
CA ARG A 287 -5.45 9.82 -6.12
C ARG A 287 -6.48 9.48 -5.05
N ALA A 288 -6.03 8.99 -3.89
CA ALA A 288 -6.82 8.95 -2.68
C ALA A 288 -7.08 10.38 -2.14
N ALA A 289 -8.05 10.55 -1.24
CA ALA A 289 -8.51 11.86 -0.82
C ALA A 289 -7.52 12.54 0.11
N ASN A 290 -6.71 11.76 0.83
CA ASN A 290 -5.52 12.19 1.54
C ASN A 290 -4.37 12.63 0.61
N GLY A 291 -4.54 12.55 -0.71
CA GLY A 291 -3.54 12.93 -1.71
C GLY A 291 -2.56 11.82 -2.07
N SER A 292 -2.60 10.66 -1.40
CA SER A 292 -1.73 9.52 -1.75
C SER A 292 -2.11 8.96 -3.12
N ALA A 293 -1.12 8.52 -3.86
CA ALA A 293 -1.29 7.96 -5.18
C ALA A 293 -0.37 6.75 -5.33
N LEU A 294 -0.65 5.90 -6.32
CA LEU A 294 0.37 4.98 -6.80
C LEU A 294 1.42 5.76 -7.60
N ASP A 295 2.64 5.25 -7.67
CA ASP A 295 3.77 5.90 -8.35
C ASP A 295 3.46 6.27 -9.79
N GLY A 296 2.76 5.40 -10.52
CA GLY A 296 2.33 5.61 -11.90
C GLY A 296 1.47 6.86 -12.07
N ARG A 297 0.65 7.19 -11.07
CA ARG A 297 -0.14 8.43 -11.07
C ARG A 297 0.75 9.64 -10.86
N GLU A 298 1.73 9.55 -9.96
CA GLU A 298 2.70 10.61 -9.71
C GLU A 298 3.61 10.85 -10.92
N LEU A 299 4.09 9.78 -11.56
CA LEU A 299 4.82 9.83 -12.83
C LEU A 299 4.00 10.52 -13.91
N LEU A 300 2.73 10.13 -14.08
CA LEU A 300 1.84 10.76 -15.06
C LEU A 300 1.62 12.26 -14.77
N ASP A 301 1.45 12.63 -13.50
CA ASP A 301 1.29 14.04 -13.09
C ASP A 301 2.55 14.85 -13.41
N LEU A 302 3.73 14.33 -13.07
CA LEU A 302 5.02 14.93 -13.41
C LEU A 302 5.17 15.05 -14.93
N LEU A 303 4.81 14.00 -15.69
CA LEU A 303 4.86 14.00 -17.15
C LEU A 303 3.98 15.10 -17.78
N ARG A 304 2.81 15.33 -17.18
CA ARG A 304 1.83 16.35 -17.57
C ARG A 304 2.12 17.74 -17.00
N ARG A 305 3.25 17.94 -16.30
CA ARG A 305 3.62 19.21 -15.66
C ARG A 305 2.60 19.69 -14.60
N ARG A 306 1.91 18.76 -13.93
CA ARG A 306 1.09 19.09 -12.76
C ARG A 306 1.97 19.07 -11.51
N GLU A 307 1.82 20.06 -10.65
CA GLU A 307 2.52 20.09 -9.37
C GLU A 307 1.99 18.96 -8.44
N PRO A 308 2.86 18.12 -7.86
CA PRO A 308 2.45 17.08 -6.92
C PRO A 308 1.83 17.64 -5.64
N ILE A 309 0.64 17.14 -5.27
CA ILE A 309 -0.18 17.64 -4.14
C ILE A 309 0.37 17.20 -2.77
N SER A 310 1.23 16.18 -2.69
CA SER A 310 1.94 15.82 -1.45
C SER A 310 2.72 17.01 -0.84
N GLN A 311 2.80 18.14 -1.56
CA GLN A 311 3.49 19.37 -1.20
C GLN A 311 2.60 20.63 -1.11
N ARG A 312 1.26 20.55 -1.06
CA ARG A 312 0.44 21.74 -0.67
C ARG A 312 0.39 21.99 0.85
N GLY A 313 0.95 21.06 1.63
CA GLY A 313 0.87 21.04 3.10
C GLY A 313 2.12 21.48 3.87
N SER A 314 3.30 21.57 3.23
CA SER A 314 4.53 22.05 3.88
C SER A 314 4.61 23.56 3.86
#